data_AF-A0A5K1AVS7-F1
#
_entry.id   AF-A0A5K1AVS7-F1
#
_cell.length_a   1.000
_cell.length_b   1.000
_cell.length_c   1.000
_cell.angle_alpha   90.00
_cell.angle_beta   90.00
_cell.angle_gamma   90.00
#
_symmetry.space_group_name_H-M   'P 1'
#
loop_
_entity.id
_entity.type
_entity.pdbx_description
1 polymer ?
#
loop_
_entity_poly.entity_id
_entity_poly.type
_entity_poly.pdbx_seq_one_letter_code
_entity_poly.pdbx_strand_id
1 'polypeptide(L)' 'NMKSVFCDLGKTIHEEHLVVTADCLSVTGEFHGLNVQGIKQQRNQMSISSPFSQACFS' A
#
# COMPACT_ATOMS: atom_id res chain seq x y z
N ASN A 1 -7.64 -10.65 -8.57
CA ASN A 1 -7.59 -9.18 -8.71
C ASN A 1 -8.38 -8.59 -7.54
N MET A 2 -7.94 -7.50 -6.90
CA MET A 2 -8.63 -6.92 -5.74
C MET A 2 -10.10 -6.59 -6.04
N LYS A 3 -10.42 -6.12 -7.25
CA LYS A 3 -11.80 -5.86 -7.71
C LYS A 3 -12.71 -7.09 -7.61
N SER A 4 -12.24 -8.27 -8.01
CA SER A 4 -13.05 -9.49 -7.97
C SER A 4 -13.40 -9.89 -6.53
N VAL A 5 -12.43 -9.76 -5.61
CA VAL A 5 -12.65 -10.06 -4.18
C VAL A 5 -13.74 -9.18 -3.57
N PHE A 6 -13.77 -7.88 -3.89
CA PHE A 6 -14.83 -6.99 -3.42
C PHE A 6 -16.20 -7.38 -3.99
N CYS A 7 -16.27 -7.74 -5.28
CA CYS A 7 -17.48 -8.28 -5.89
C CYS A 7 -17.96 -9.57 -5.22
N ASP A 8 -17.05 -10.52 -4.97
CA ASP A 8 -17.36 -11.80 -4.31
C ASP A 8 -17.85 -11.59 -2.87
N LEU A 9 -17.36 -10.55 -2.18
CA LEU A 9 -17.81 -10.15 -0.85
C LEU A 9 -19.11 -9.34 -0.85
N GLY A 10 -19.68 -9.01 -2.02
CA GLY A 10 -20.84 -8.13 -2.15
C GLY A 10 -20.58 -6.70 -1.69
N LYS A 11 -19.31 -6.28 -1.65
CA LYS A 11 -18.89 -4.94 -1.22
C LYS A 11 -18.59 -4.07 -2.43
N THR A 12 -19.02 -2.81 -2.37
CA THR A 12 -18.66 -1.82 -3.39
C THR A 12 -17.34 -1.14 -3.03
N ILE A 13 -16.49 -0.92 -4.03
CA ILE A 13 -15.27 -0.12 -3.91
C ILE A 13 -15.14 0.74 -5.17
N HIS A 14 -14.79 2.01 -4.98
CA HIS A 14 -14.46 2.89 -6.09
C HIS A 14 -13.13 2.46 -6.71
N GLU A 15 -13.08 2.49 -8.05
CA GLU A 15 -11.87 2.12 -8.80
C GLU A 15 -10.67 2.99 -8.41
N GLU A 16 -10.90 4.26 -8.10
CA GLU A 16 -9.91 5.23 -7.63
C GLU A 16 -9.14 4.72 -6.40
N HIS A 17 -9.83 4.08 -5.44
CA HIS A 17 -9.18 3.52 -4.25
C HIS A 17 -8.30 2.32 -4.59
N LEU A 18 -8.70 1.52 -5.58
CA LEU A 18 -7.91 0.38 -6.06
C LEU A 18 -6.64 0.86 -6.77
N VAL A 19 -6.76 1.89 -7.60
CA VAL A 19 -5.64 2.50 -8.32
C VAL A 19 -4.63 3.08 -7.33
N VAL A 20 -5.06 3.93 -6.40
CA VAL A 20 -4.17 4.51 -5.38
C VAL A 20 -3.49 3.44 -4.54
N THR A 21 -4.21 2.36 -4.20
CA THR A 21 -3.61 1.25 -3.45
C THR A 21 -2.55 0.53 -4.27
N ALA A 22 -2.82 0.27 -5.56
CA ALA A 22 -1.85 -0.37 -6.46
C ALA A 22 -0.59 0.48 -6.68
N ASP A 23 -0.75 1.79 -6.83
CA ASP A 23 0.38 2.72 -6.96
C ASP A 23 1.26 2.70 -5.70
N CYS A 24 0.66 2.79 -4.50
CA CYS A 24 1.39 2.71 -3.24
C CYS A 24 2.19 1.40 -3.08
N LEU A 25 1.62 0.28 -3.53
CA LEU A 25 2.25 -1.04 -3.44
C LEU A 25 3.39 -1.23 -4.45
N SER A 26 3.46 -0.42 -5.52
CA SER A 26 4.36 -0.61 -6.66
C SER A 26 5.27 0.58 -6.98
N VAL A 27 5.18 1.66 -6.21
CA VAL A 27 5.90 2.94 -6.43
C VAL A 27 7.43 2.80 -6.52
N THR A 28 7.99 1.72 -6.00
CA THR A 28 9.42 1.44 -6.00
C THR A 28 9.88 0.63 -7.22
N GLY A 29 8.95 0.20 -8.08
CA GLY A 29 9.18 -0.76 -9.16
C GLY A 29 9.07 -2.23 -8.72
N GLU A 30 8.94 -2.50 -7.42
CA GLU A 30 8.70 -3.83 -6.86
C GLU A 30 7.44 -3.81 -5.98
N PHE A 31 6.75 -4.96 -5.90
CA PHE A 31 5.57 -5.08 -5.06
C PHE A 31 5.95 -5.21 -3.57
N HIS A 32 5.62 -4.19 -2.78
CA HIS A 32 5.81 -4.16 -1.34
C HIS A 32 4.46 -4.25 -0.63
N GLY A 33 4.27 -5.21 0.26
CA GLY A 33 3.01 -5.35 1.00
C GLY A 33 2.73 -4.22 2.00
N LEU A 34 1.46 -4.01 2.38
CA LEU A 34 1.03 -3.09 3.45
C LEU A 34 1.36 -3.63 4.85
N ASN A 35 2.63 -3.90 5.11
CA ASN A 35 3.14 -4.33 6.40
C ASN A 35 4.35 -3.48 6.81
N VAL A 36 4.80 -3.61 8.06
CA VAL A 36 5.89 -2.82 8.64
C VAL A 36 7.16 -2.84 7.78
N GLN A 37 7.50 -4.01 7.24
CA GLN A 37 8.71 -4.21 6.46
C GLN A 37 8.58 -3.54 5.09
N GLY A 38 7.46 -3.76 4.39
CA GLY A 38 7.19 -3.17 3.09
C GLY A 38 7.13 -1.65 3.13
N ILE A 39 6.41 -1.08 4.09
CA ILE A 39 6.32 0.38 4.27
C ILE A 39 7.69 0.98 4.64
N LYS A 40 8.47 0.31 5.50
CA LYS A 40 9.83 0.75 5.84
C LYS A 40 10.74 0.75 4.59
N GLN A 41 10.67 -0.29 3.78
CA GLN A 41 11.49 -0.42 2.57
C GLN A 41 11.12 0.63 1.51
N GLN A 42 9.83 0.83 1.26
CA GLN A 42 9.33 1.86 0.36
C GLN A 42 9.83 3.26 0.79
N ARG A 43 9.68 3.62 2.06
CA ARG A 43 10.13 4.92 2.58
C ARG A 43 11.64 5.10 2.45
N ASN A 44 12.42 4.06 2.74
CA ASN A 44 13.87 4.10 2.59
C ASN A 44 14.28 4.36 1.13
N GLN A 45 13.67 3.66 0.17
CA GLN A 45 13.97 3.84 -1.26
C GLN A 45 13.55 5.21 -1.79
N MET A 46 12.43 5.75 -1.28
CA MET A 46 11.94 7.08 -1.64
C MET A 46 12.62 8.22 -0.85
N SER A 47 13.61 7.91 0.01
CA SER A 47 14.26 8.89 0.91
C SER A 47 13.27 9.67 1.79
N ILE A 48 12.15 9.05 2.17
CA ILE A 48 11.11 9.64 3.02
C ILE A 48 11.49 9.42 4.48
N SER A 49 11.79 10.50 5.20
CA SER A 49 12.02 10.47 6.64
C SER A 49 10.74 10.82 7.41
N SER A 50 10.15 9.82 8.08
CA SER A 50 9.06 10.02 9.06
C SER A 50 9.19 9.04 10.23
N PRO A 51 10.15 9.26 11.14
CA PRO A 51 10.44 8.33 12.23
C PRO A 51 9.24 8.13 13.18
N PHE A 52 8.46 9.19 13.43
CA PHE A 52 7.27 9.08 14.27
C PHE A 52 6.18 8.22 13.62
N SER A 53 5.82 8.49 12.36
CA SER A 53 4.82 7.68 11.66
C SER A 53 5.26 6.23 11.48
N GLN A 54 6.57 5.97 11.35
CA GLN A 54 7.09 4.61 11.31
C GLN A 54 6.95 3.90 12.66
N ALA A 55 7.27 4.59 13.76
CA ALA A 55 7.13 4.04 15.11
C ALA A 55 5.66 3.74 15.47
N CYS A 56 4.71 4.58 15.06
CA CYS A 56 3.28 4.36 15.31
C CYS A 56 2.67 3.21 14.51
N PHE A 57 3.34 2.73 13.47
CA PHE A 57 2.89 1.59 12.66
C PHE A 57 3.53 0.26 13.09
N SER A 58 4.47 0.30 14.05
CA SER A 58 5.27 -0.84 14.51
C SER A 58 4.53 -1.73 15.51
#